data_AF-A0A439V3B0-F1
#
_entry.id   AF-A0A439V3B0-F1
#
_cell.length_a   1.000
_cell.length_b   1.000
_cell.length_c   1.000
_cell.angle_alpha   90.00
_cell.angle_beta   90.00
_cell.angle_gamma   90.00
#
_symmetry.space_group_name_H-M   'P 1'
#
loop_
_entity.id
_entity.type
_entity.pdbx_description
1 polymer ?
#
loop_
_entity_poly.entity_id
_entity_poly.type
_entity_poly.pdbx_seq_one_letter_code
_entity_poly.pdbx_strand_id
1 'polypeptide(L)'
;MAPLAMGWEGLTPALRCAHLKDASRNGGRNGTAVIDHLKTALVAWAWQPGDDARNRPRTPPPVPYDEFLKIAELWINSGAACPEPN
;
A
#
# COMPACT_ATOMS: atom_id res chain seq x y z
N MET A 1 -1.57 -11.71 11.81
CA MET A 1 -0.76 -11.53 10.59
C MET A 1 -1.68 -11.65 9.39
N ALA A 2 -1.38 -10.94 8.29
CA ALA A 2 -2.08 -11.16 7.03
C ALA A 2 -1.78 -12.58 6.48
N PRO A 3 -2.66 -13.16 5.65
CA PRO A 3 -2.42 -14.45 4.99
C PRO A 3 -1.12 -14.43 4.18
N LEU A 4 -0.38 -15.55 4.15
CA LEU A 4 0.88 -15.67 3.38
C LEU A 4 0.70 -15.32 1.89
N ALA A 5 -0.45 -15.64 1.31
CA ALA A 5 -0.80 -15.31 -0.07
C ALA A 5 -0.89 -13.80 -0.35
N MET A 6 -0.99 -12.97 0.69
CA MET A 6 -0.98 -11.50 0.60
C MET A 6 0.40 -10.90 0.90
N GLY A 7 1.40 -11.74 1.21
CA GLY A 7 2.76 -11.32 1.46
C GLY A 7 3.47 -10.88 0.18
N TRP A 8 4.05 -9.69 0.21
CA TRP A 8 4.84 -9.12 -0.89
C TRP A 8 6.29 -8.80 -0.50
N GLU A 9 6.70 -9.19 0.71
CA GLU A 9 8.08 -9.08 1.17
C GLU A 9 8.99 -9.95 0.29
N GLY A 10 10.18 -9.43 -0.05
CA GLY A 10 11.12 -10.11 -0.93
C GLY A 10 10.81 -10.00 -2.43
N LEU A 11 9.64 -9.49 -2.83
CA LEU A 11 9.36 -9.25 -4.25
C LEU A 11 10.20 -8.10 -4.81
N THR A 12 10.69 -8.26 -6.05
CA THR A 12 11.29 -7.19 -6.84
C THR A 12 10.27 -6.06 -7.05
N PRO A 13 10.71 -4.82 -7.34
CA PRO A 13 9.78 -3.71 -7.61
C PRO A 13 8.77 -4.02 -8.72
N ALA A 14 9.21 -4.68 -9.80
CA ALA A 14 8.33 -5.09 -10.90
C ALA A 14 7.26 -6.09 -10.44
N LEU A 15 7.67 -7.14 -9.72
CA LEU A 15 6.73 -8.15 -9.19
C LEU A 15 5.77 -7.57 -8.15
N ARG A 16 6.27 -6.67 -7.29
CA ARG A 16 5.44 -5.99 -6.29
C ARG A 16 4.40 -5.09 -6.94
N CYS A 17 4.77 -4.35 -7.98
CA CYS A 17 3.83 -3.53 -8.73
C CYS A 17 2.74 -4.40 -9.40
N ALA A 18 3.13 -5.48 -10.07
CA ALA A 18 2.18 -6.43 -10.64
C ALA A 18 1.24 -7.02 -9.58
N HIS A 19 1.77 -7.38 -8.41
CA HIS A 19 1.00 -7.90 -7.28
C HIS A 19 -0.04 -6.91 -6.76
N LEU A 20 0.28 -5.61 -6.69
CA LEU A 20 -0.65 -4.56 -6.25
C LEU A 20 -1.79 -4.34 -7.25
N LYS A 21 -1.53 -4.57 -8.54
CA LYS A 21 -2.50 -4.37 -9.63
C LYS A 21 -3.37 -5.59 -9.90
N ASP A 22 -2.97 -6.76 -9.42
CA ASP A 22 -3.73 -8.01 -9.59
C ASP A 22 -5.07 -7.92 -8.84
N ALA A 23 -6.17 -7.82 -9.60
CA ALA A 23 -7.53 -7.70 -9.07
C ALA A 23 -7.93 -8.89 -8.19
N SER A 24 -7.35 -10.09 -8.42
CA SER A 24 -7.58 -11.27 -7.58
C SER A 24 -6.96 -11.15 -6.18
N ARG A 25 -5.99 -10.25 -6.02
CA ARG A 25 -5.24 -10.03 -4.77
C ARG A 25 -5.53 -8.69 -4.10
N ASN A 26 -5.93 -7.68 -4.86
CA ASN A 26 -6.22 -6.34 -4.33
C ASN A 26 -7.70 -6.18 -3.88
N GLY A 27 -8.50 -7.25 -3.98
CA GLY A 27 -9.93 -7.24 -3.65
C GLY A 27 -10.81 -6.59 -4.72
N GLY A 28 -10.46 -6.74 -6.01
CA GLY A 28 -11.24 -6.23 -7.15
C GLY A 28 -11.24 -4.71 -7.32
N ARG A 29 -10.31 -4.00 -6.68
CA ARG A 29 -10.23 -2.54 -6.71
C ARG A 29 -9.62 -2.05 -8.02
N ASN A 30 -10.30 -1.10 -8.67
CA ASN A 30 -9.75 -0.27 -9.73
C ASN A 30 -8.96 0.92 -9.15
N GLY A 31 -8.37 1.76 -10.00
CA GLY A 31 -7.52 2.88 -9.57
C GLY A 31 -8.19 3.82 -8.54
N THR A 32 -9.40 4.30 -8.82
CA THR A 32 -10.15 5.16 -7.88
C THR A 32 -10.46 4.43 -6.57
N ALA A 33 -10.91 3.17 -6.64
CA ALA A 33 -11.21 2.36 -5.47
C ALA A 33 -9.96 2.07 -4.62
N VAL A 34 -8.77 2.03 -5.22
CA VAL A 34 -7.50 1.98 -4.47
C VAL A 34 -7.32 3.27 -3.68
N ILE A 35 -7.46 4.45 -4.31
CA ILE A 35 -7.32 5.73 -3.60
C ILE A 35 -8.32 5.87 -2.45
N ASP A 36 -9.57 5.50 -2.67
CA ASP A 36 -10.59 5.53 -1.61
C ASP A 36 -10.25 4.57 -0.48
N HIS A 37 -9.72 3.39 -0.80
CA HIS A 37 -9.24 2.45 0.21
C HIS A 37 -8.08 3.01 1.03
N LEU A 38 -7.14 3.71 0.39
CA LEU A 38 -6.01 4.35 1.08
C LEU A 38 -6.46 5.43 2.07
N LYS A 39 -7.65 6.01 1.87
CA LYS A 39 -8.26 7.00 2.75
C LYS A 39 -9.00 6.40 3.95
N THR A 40 -9.14 5.08 4.02
CA THR A 40 -9.86 4.40 5.12
C THR A 40 -9.08 4.49 6.43
N ALA A 41 -9.81 4.49 7.56
CA ALA A 41 -9.24 4.66 8.90
C ALA A 41 -8.15 3.65 9.23
N LEU A 42 -8.26 2.39 8.78
CA LEU A 42 -7.24 1.37 9.04
C LEU A 42 -5.93 1.63 8.29
N VAL A 43 -5.98 2.20 7.08
CA VAL A 43 -4.77 2.60 6.34
C VAL A 43 -4.18 3.87 6.97
N ALA A 44 -5.02 4.88 7.22
CA ALA A 44 -4.60 6.15 7.83
C ALA A 44 -3.97 5.95 9.23
N TRP A 45 -4.42 4.94 9.98
CA TRP A 45 -3.88 4.59 11.29
C TRP A 45 -2.38 4.29 11.27
N ALA A 46 -1.79 3.89 10.13
CA ALA A 46 -0.35 3.69 10.02
C ALA A 46 0.47 4.95 10.38
N TRP A 47 -0.10 6.16 10.23
CA TRP A 47 0.56 7.43 10.55
C TRP A 47 0.33 7.93 11.98
N GLN A 48 -0.61 7.34 12.71
CA GLN A 48 -0.80 7.57 14.15
C GLN A 48 -0.97 6.22 14.86
N PRO A 49 0.05 5.36 14.79
CA PRO A 49 -0.12 4.00 15.26
C PRO A 49 -0.07 3.94 16.79
N GLY A 50 -0.83 3.03 17.36
CA GLY A 50 -0.70 2.66 18.77
C GLY A 50 0.43 1.65 19.01
N ASP A 51 0.55 1.19 20.25
CA ASP A 51 1.58 0.24 20.67
C ASP A 51 1.36 -1.18 20.13
N ASP A 52 2.45 -1.90 19.91
CA ASP A 52 2.42 -3.31 19.56
C ASP A 52 1.91 -4.20 20.71
N ALA A 53 1.77 -5.51 20.45
CA ALA A 53 1.26 -6.46 21.44
C ALA A 53 2.16 -6.63 22.69
N ARG A 54 3.34 -5.97 22.70
CA ARG A 54 4.30 -5.96 23.81
C ARG A 54 4.41 -4.56 24.44
N ASN A 55 3.44 -3.67 24.19
CA ASN A 55 3.41 -2.28 24.67
C ASN A 55 4.61 -1.45 24.19
N ARG A 56 5.08 -1.67 22.95
CA ARG A 56 6.14 -0.85 22.34
C ARG A 56 5.56 0.05 21.26
N PRO A 57 5.91 1.35 21.22
CA PRO A 57 5.46 2.25 20.18
C PRO A 57 5.84 1.73 18.80
N ARG A 58 4.88 1.77 17.85
CA ARG A 58 5.16 1.48 16.45
C ARG A 58 5.72 2.71 15.76
N THR A 59 6.65 2.49 14.83
CA THR A 59 7.20 3.55 13.99
C THR A 59 6.25 3.87 12.83
N PRO A 60 5.81 5.12 12.66
CA PRO A 60 5.04 5.51 11.47
C PRO A 60 5.89 5.46 10.20
N PRO A 61 5.28 5.38 9.01
CA PRO A 61 5.99 5.51 7.74
C PRO A 61 6.83 6.80 7.67
N PRO A 62 8.01 6.78 7.02
CA PRO A 62 8.86 7.97 6.88
C PRO A 62 8.29 9.01 5.89
N VAL A 63 7.32 8.61 5.05
CA VAL A 63 6.62 9.49 4.11
C VAL A 63 5.37 10.03 4.80
N PRO A 64 5.11 11.35 4.82
CA PRO A 64 3.87 11.94 5.33
C PRO A 64 2.61 11.40 4.63
N TYR A 65 1.47 11.38 5.33
CA TYR A 65 0.24 10.76 4.83
C TYR A 65 -0.34 11.48 3.60
N ASP A 66 -0.32 12.81 3.61
CA ASP A 66 -0.75 13.65 2.51
C ASP A 66 0.14 13.47 1.27
N GLU A 67 1.45 13.40 1.48
CA GLU A 67 2.41 13.10 0.41
C GLU A 67 2.20 11.70 -0.17
N PHE A 68 1.97 10.71 0.69
CA PHE A 68 1.64 9.34 0.27
C PHE A 68 0.39 9.29 -0.62
N LEU A 69 -0.70 9.93 -0.20
CA LEU A 69 -1.93 10.00 -1.00
C LEU A 69 -1.69 10.68 -2.34
N LYS A 70 -0.95 11.80 -2.35
CA LYS A 70 -0.61 12.54 -3.57
C LYS A 70 0.19 11.69 -4.55
N ILE A 71 1.20 10.96 -4.08
CA ILE A 71 2.03 10.07 -4.91
C ILE A 71 1.19 8.90 -5.45
N ALA A 72 0.32 8.32 -4.61
CA ALA A 72 -0.58 7.25 -5.05
C ALA A 72 -1.55 7.71 -6.14
N GLU A 73 -2.17 8.88 -5.95
CA GLU A 73 -3.07 9.49 -6.95
C GLU A 73 -2.33 9.76 -8.27
N LEU A 74 -1.11 10.31 -8.21
CA LEU A 74 -0.28 10.54 -9.40
C LEU A 74 0.02 9.23 -10.15
N TRP A 75 0.42 8.18 -9.43
CA TRP A 75 0.74 6.88 -10.01
C TRP A 75 -0.48 6.25 -10.70
N ILE A 76 -1.66 6.28 -10.06
CA ILE A 76 -2.89 5.79 -10.66
C ILE A 76 -3.24 6.60 -11.92
N ASN A 77 -3.17 7.93 -11.85
CA ASN A 77 -3.50 8.82 -12.96
C ASN A 77 -2.52 8.69 -14.14
N SER A 78 -1.27 8.28 -13.90
CA SER A 78 -0.29 7.99 -14.93
C SER A 78 -0.39 6.57 -15.50
N GLY A 79 -1.49 5.85 -15.25
CA GLY A 79 -1.74 4.49 -15.75
C GLY A 79 -1.18 3.37 -14.88
N ALA A 80 -0.79 3.67 -13.63
CA ALA A 80 -0.25 2.70 -12.68
C ALA A 80 0.91 1.87 -13.28
N ALA A 81 1.86 2.56 -13.94
CA ALA A 81 2.97 1.89 -14.62
C ALA A 81 3.85 1.12 -13.62
N CYS A 82 4.36 -0.03 -14.05
CA CYS A 82 5.32 -0.82 -13.29
C CYS A 82 6.74 -0.56 -13.79
N PRO A 83 7.74 -0.57 -12.90
CA PRO A 83 9.13 -0.50 -13.33
C PRO A 83 9.51 -1.74 -14.14
N GLU A 84 10.50 -1.60 -15.01
CA GLU A 84 11.06 -2.72 -15.76
C GLU A 84 11.59 -3.81 -14.80
N PRO A 85 11.52 -5.08 -15.19
CA PRO A 85 12.13 -6.17 -14.42
C PRO A 85 13.65 -6.02 -14.51
N ASN A 86 14.27 -5.61 -13.40
CA ASN A 86 15.73 -5.70 -13.22
C ASN A 86 16.13 -7.12 -12.83
#